data_AF-A0A4Y2MJM4-F1
#
_entry.id   AF-A0A4Y2MJM4-F1
#
_cell.length_a   1.000
_cell.length_b   1.000
_cell.length_c   1.000
_cell.angle_alpha   90.00
_cell.angle_beta   90.00
_cell.angle_gamma   90.00
#
_symmetry.space_group_name_H-M   'P 1'
#
loop_
_entity.id
_entity.type
_entity.pdbx_description
1 polymer ?
#
loop_
_entity_poly.entity_id
_entity_poly.type
_entity_poly.pdbx_seq_one_letter_code
_entity_poly.pdbx_strand_id
1 'polypeptide(L)'
;MHIDRIFRSLFTVRSTYFRCNGIFKAEVRHTNRDKKPSTVHLSRWSPDNHEDDPQATMSCFPTEARGLFWNWTRAGHVALHRCPGGSTGRVKWRCDVMTVQWVPESPDFSDCSSQWVENIKYRMSRGDPITSLAAELAVITRTKALMAGDIVHSADILHRLVTEMGERTRVMDDPQQRQRVLLALLESVLAVSSNLLDDSQRLPWHDLNREQQQKSASALLRSQEKSGWLLAESHHSRYSLRSGQPHVLAAVHVVESWDISDVVLPPPLDTTWWRVDDRLLVPAPALLATAKQGVSRLVLLVHHRLGDLLGSEVHTTEPTTTNASRVINSRVIGALLEGHRVLSLPRPITVTFKHLQVS
;
A
#
# COMPACT_ATOMS: atom_id res chain seq x y z
N MET A 1 19.13 2.40 -7.79
CA MET A 1 19.03 3.29 -8.97
C MET A 1 17.61 3.37 -9.59
N HIS A 2 16.53 2.91 -8.92
CA HIS A 2 15.17 2.93 -9.48
C HIS A 2 14.05 3.44 -8.56
N ILE A 3 14.39 4.05 -7.41
CA ILE A 3 13.42 4.60 -6.45
C ILE A 3 13.27 6.14 -6.60
N ASP A 4 14.27 6.84 -7.17
CA ASP A 4 14.30 8.30 -7.26
C ASP A 4 13.33 8.96 -8.28
N ARG A 5 12.69 8.19 -9.17
CA ARG A 5 11.77 8.75 -10.16
C ARG A 5 10.33 8.91 -9.66
N ILE A 6 9.97 8.30 -8.53
CA ILE A 6 8.57 8.19 -8.09
C ILE A 6 8.11 9.40 -7.26
N PHE A 7 9.03 10.14 -6.63
CA PHE A 7 8.67 11.31 -5.81
C PHE A 7 8.57 12.64 -6.55
N ARG A 8 8.79 12.68 -7.88
CA ARG A 8 8.73 13.95 -8.64
C ARG A 8 7.35 14.31 -9.19
N SER A 9 6.40 13.38 -9.24
CA SER A 9 5.02 13.64 -9.71
C SER A 9 3.98 13.75 -8.58
N LEU A 10 4.37 13.52 -7.33
CA LEU A 10 3.51 13.67 -6.16
C LEU A 10 3.90 14.96 -5.42
N PHE A 11 3.02 15.96 -5.44
CA PHE A 11 3.13 17.09 -4.50
C PHE A 11 2.86 16.59 -3.09
N THR A 12 3.89 16.10 -2.40
CA THR A 12 3.84 15.89 -0.95
C THR A 12 4.18 17.23 -0.31
N VAL A 13 3.18 18.00 0.12
CA VAL A 13 3.41 19.21 0.91
C VAL A 13 3.88 18.78 2.29
N ARG A 14 5.16 19.03 2.58
CA ARG A 14 5.82 18.64 3.83
C ARG A 14 5.70 19.78 4.83
N SER A 15 4.90 19.59 5.87
CA SER A 15 4.93 20.47 7.04
C SER A 15 5.95 19.93 8.04
N THR A 16 7.06 20.65 8.22
CA THR A 16 8.03 20.45 9.30
C THR A 16 7.72 21.45 10.40
N TYR A 17 7.55 21.00 11.64
CA TYR A 17 8.26 21.48 12.84
C TYR A 17 7.60 20.96 14.14
N PHE A 18 8.47 20.81 15.15
CA PHE A 18 8.27 20.64 16.60
C PHE A 18 8.43 19.27 17.27
N ARG A 19 9.21 19.35 18.37
CA ARG A 19 9.71 18.34 19.29
C ARG A 19 8.67 18.02 20.37
N CYS A 20 8.68 16.78 20.87
CA CYS A 20 8.35 16.52 22.27
C CYS A 20 9.22 15.38 22.83
N ASN A 21 9.87 15.67 23.95
CA ASN A 21 10.48 14.70 24.86
C ASN A 21 9.37 14.05 25.71
N GLY A 22 9.40 12.75 25.89
CA GLY A 22 8.54 12.04 26.84
C GLY A 22 9.07 10.65 27.13
N ILE A 23 9.59 10.45 28.34
CA ILE A 23 10.00 9.17 28.91
C ILE A 23 8.76 8.55 29.57
N PHE A 24 8.41 7.30 29.24
CA PHE A 24 7.43 6.52 29.97
C PHE A 24 8.05 5.21 30.48
N LYS A 25 8.04 5.05 31.81
CA LYS A 25 8.20 3.77 32.53
C LYS A 25 6.83 3.08 32.56
N ALA A 26 6.80 1.78 32.32
CA ALA A 26 5.64 0.94 32.64
C ALA A 26 6.10 -0.21 33.55
N GLU A 27 5.39 -0.34 34.67
CA GLU A 27 5.65 -1.25 35.78
C GLU A 27 4.61 -2.39 35.74
N VAL A 28 5.06 -3.61 36.04
CA VAL A 28 4.29 -4.87 35.95
C VAL A 28 3.30 -5.01 37.11
N ARG A 29 2.09 -5.52 36.85
CA ARG A 29 1.24 -6.13 37.88
C ARG A 29 0.69 -7.48 37.41
N HIS A 30 0.96 -8.51 38.21
CA HIS A 30 0.34 -9.83 38.11
C HIS A 30 -0.99 -9.87 38.87
N THR A 31 -1.96 -10.58 38.31
CA THR A 31 -2.98 -11.31 39.07
C THR A 31 -3.30 -12.63 38.39
N ASN A 32 -3.25 -13.72 39.16
CA ASN A 32 -3.45 -15.10 38.75
C ASN A 32 -4.91 -15.55 39.05
N ARG A 33 -5.52 -16.36 38.18
CA ARG A 33 -6.36 -17.52 38.54
C ARG A 33 -6.87 -18.30 37.30
N ASP A 34 -6.33 -19.51 37.18
CA ASP A 34 -6.95 -20.81 36.89
C ASP A 34 -8.06 -20.95 35.83
N LYS A 35 -7.73 -21.73 34.78
CA LYS A 35 -8.53 -22.86 34.25
C LYS A 35 -7.63 -23.75 33.37
N LYS A 36 -7.49 -25.04 33.74
CA LYS A 36 -6.90 -26.12 32.93
C LYS A 36 -7.84 -26.45 31.76
N PRO A 37 -7.35 -26.90 30.58
CA PRO A 37 -7.17 -28.35 30.44
C PRO A 37 -6.06 -28.82 29.46
N SER A 38 -5.90 -30.15 29.47
CA SER A 38 -5.39 -31.02 28.40
C SER A 38 -3.88 -31.23 28.32
N THR A 39 -3.50 -32.45 28.72
CA THR A 39 -2.16 -33.03 28.73
C THR A 39 -1.60 -33.14 27.31
N VAL A 40 -0.67 -32.25 26.96
CA VAL A 40 0.29 -32.49 25.87
C VAL A 40 1.52 -33.14 26.50
N HIS A 41 1.99 -34.22 25.90
CA HIS A 41 3.13 -34.98 26.35
C HIS A 41 4.42 -34.13 26.22
N LEU A 42 4.73 -33.33 27.24
CA LEU A 42 5.99 -32.61 27.36
C LEU A 42 7.08 -33.61 27.73
N SER A 43 7.95 -33.94 26.78
CA SER A 43 9.26 -34.48 27.11
C SER A 43 9.97 -33.45 28.00
N ARG A 44 10.15 -33.82 29.28
CA ARG A 44 10.96 -33.13 30.28
C ARG A 44 12.35 -32.91 29.71
N TRP A 45 12.65 -31.69 29.24
CA TRP A 45 13.99 -31.29 28.89
C TRP A 45 14.67 -30.76 30.16
N SER A 46 15.78 -31.40 30.53
CA SER A 46 16.61 -31.04 31.67
C SER A 46 17.36 -29.74 31.34
N PRO A 47 17.42 -28.73 32.21
CA PRO A 47 18.26 -27.57 32.02
C PRO A 47 19.70 -27.95 32.41
N ASP A 48 20.32 -28.87 31.66
CA ASP A 48 21.74 -29.15 31.83
C ASP A 48 22.52 -28.16 30.96
N ASN A 49 23.03 -27.12 31.63
CA ASN A 49 24.24 -26.35 31.33
C ASN A 49 24.68 -26.29 29.86
N HIS A 50 24.06 -25.41 29.08
CA HIS A 50 24.62 -24.90 27.82
C HIS A 50 25.14 -23.46 27.94
N GLU A 51 25.38 -22.97 29.17
CA GLU A 51 25.95 -21.63 29.40
C GLU A 51 27.44 -21.52 29.04
N ASP A 52 28.13 -22.63 28.76
CA ASP A 52 29.57 -22.67 28.41
C ASP A 52 29.88 -23.13 26.97
N ASP A 53 28.91 -23.11 26.05
CA ASP A 53 29.19 -23.32 24.62
C ASP A 53 29.50 -21.99 23.91
N PRO A 54 30.75 -21.73 23.47
CA PRO A 54 31.08 -20.53 22.69
C PRO A 54 30.34 -20.44 21.34
N GLN A 55 29.65 -21.49 20.89
CA GLN A 55 28.73 -21.42 19.74
C GLN A 55 27.32 -20.92 20.10
N ALA A 56 26.88 -21.07 21.35
CA ALA A 56 25.60 -20.53 21.84
C ALA A 56 25.63 -19.01 21.95
N THR A 57 26.81 -18.42 22.22
CA THR A 57 27.03 -16.96 22.24
C THR A 57 26.98 -16.31 20.85
N MET A 58 27.01 -17.10 19.77
CA MET A 58 26.92 -16.62 18.37
C MET A 58 25.63 -17.07 17.67
N SER A 59 24.59 -17.45 18.40
CA SER A 59 23.31 -17.89 17.82
C SER A 59 22.12 -17.18 18.47
N CYS A 60 21.13 -16.82 17.65
CA CYS A 60 19.87 -16.29 18.16
C CYS A 60 19.13 -17.36 18.97
N PHE A 61 18.61 -16.94 20.12
CA PHE A 61 17.95 -17.83 21.08
C PHE A 61 16.62 -18.38 20.52
N PRO A 62 16.20 -19.61 20.92
CA PRO A 62 14.95 -20.17 20.48
C PRO A 62 13.75 -19.37 20.98
N THR A 63 12.77 -19.14 20.13
CA THR A 63 11.59 -18.34 20.48
C THR A 63 10.36 -18.76 19.67
N GLU A 64 9.18 -18.36 20.14
CA GLU A 64 7.93 -18.52 19.38
C GLU A 64 7.49 -17.19 18.80
N ALA A 65 7.27 -17.16 17.49
CA ALA A 65 6.77 -15.98 16.81
C ALA A 65 5.81 -16.39 15.69
N ARG A 66 4.65 -15.73 15.64
CA ARG A 66 3.59 -15.96 14.63
C ARG A 66 3.15 -17.44 14.54
N GLY A 67 3.09 -18.11 15.69
CA GLY A 67 2.67 -19.51 15.79
C GLY A 67 3.70 -20.53 15.28
N LEU A 68 4.96 -20.11 15.12
CA LEU A 68 6.08 -20.96 14.71
C LEU A 68 7.17 -20.95 15.79
N PHE A 69 7.73 -22.12 16.08
CA PHE A 69 8.89 -22.27 16.94
C PHE A 69 10.18 -22.11 16.11
N TRP A 70 10.92 -21.05 16.41
CA TRP A 70 12.20 -20.71 15.79
C TRP A 70 13.32 -21.23 16.68
N ASN A 71 14.10 -22.19 16.20
CA ASN A 71 15.19 -22.80 16.95
C ASN A 71 16.49 -21.98 16.85
N TRP A 72 17.51 -22.37 17.63
CA TRP A 72 18.86 -21.80 17.58
C TRP A 72 19.33 -21.60 16.13
N THR A 73 19.64 -20.35 15.80
CA THR A 73 20.08 -19.98 14.45
C THR A 73 21.35 -19.16 14.55
N ARG A 74 22.42 -19.62 13.90
CA ARG A 74 23.72 -18.96 13.92
C ARG A 74 23.63 -17.52 13.40
N ALA A 75 24.40 -16.62 13.98
CA ALA A 75 24.56 -15.24 13.54
C ALA A 75 24.85 -15.18 12.03
N GLY A 76 24.17 -14.26 11.32
CA GLY A 76 24.23 -14.12 9.87
C GLY A 76 23.41 -15.13 9.06
N HIS A 77 22.88 -16.18 9.68
CA HIS A 77 22.06 -17.17 8.98
C HIS A 77 20.57 -16.81 9.02
N VAL A 78 19.81 -17.46 8.13
CA VAL A 78 18.37 -17.30 7.99
C VAL A 78 17.69 -18.62 8.30
N ALA A 79 16.80 -18.61 9.29
CA ALA A 79 15.90 -19.72 9.57
C ALA A 79 14.74 -19.73 8.58
N LEU A 80 14.28 -20.93 8.22
CA LEU A 80 13.22 -21.15 7.23
C LEU A 80 12.18 -22.12 7.75
N HIS A 81 10.91 -21.79 7.59
CA HIS A 81 9.80 -22.71 7.75
C HIS A 81 8.93 -22.76 6.49
N ARG A 82 8.17 -23.85 6.34
CA ARG A 82 7.07 -23.89 5.37
C ARG A 82 5.99 -22.91 5.82
N CYS A 83 5.28 -22.32 4.87
CA CYS A 83 4.18 -21.43 5.22
C CYS A 83 3.05 -22.16 5.96
N PRO A 84 2.39 -21.48 6.92
CA PRO A 84 1.29 -22.06 7.68
C PRO A 84 0.04 -22.28 6.80
N GLY A 85 -0.88 -23.13 7.28
CA GLY A 85 -2.18 -23.33 6.62
C GLY A 85 -2.12 -23.98 5.23
N GLY A 86 -0.98 -24.57 4.84
CA GLY A 86 -0.81 -25.20 3.53
C GLY A 86 -0.67 -24.21 2.38
N SER A 87 -0.38 -22.94 2.67
CA SER A 87 -0.08 -21.95 1.64
C SER A 87 1.28 -22.24 0.97
N THR A 88 1.48 -21.69 -0.22
CA THR A 88 2.72 -21.87 -1.00
C THR A 88 3.81 -20.92 -0.48
N GLY A 89 5.07 -21.34 -0.57
CA GLY A 89 6.25 -20.53 -0.24
C GLY A 89 6.97 -20.91 1.05
N ARG A 90 7.83 -20.01 1.54
CA ARG A 90 8.54 -20.15 2.83
C ARG A 90 8.54 -18.86 3.65
N VAL A 91 8.35 -18.99 4.96
CA VAL A 91 8.59 -17.89 5.90
C VAL A 91 10.05 -17.93 6.36
N LYS A 92 10.64 -16.75 6.54
CA LYS A 92 12.07 -16.61 6.89
C LYS A 92 12.31 -15.62 8.02
N TRP A 93 13.32 -15.88 8.83
CA TRP A 93 13.77 -14.94 9.87
C TRP A 93 15.28 -14.95 9.98
N ARG A 94 15.90 -13.77 10.07
CA ARG A 94 17.36 -13.64 10.07
C ARG A 94 17.85 -13.48 11.49
N CYS A 95 18.95 -14.15 11.80
CA CYS A 95 19.75 -13.83 12.97
C CYS A 95 20.82 -12.79 12.61
N ASP A 96 20.81 -11.63 13.27
CA ASP A 96 21.77 -10.56 13.01
C ASP A 96 23.21 -11.01 13.31
N VAL A 97 24.18 -10.55 12.50
CA VAL A 97 25.58 -10.93 12.63
C VAL A 97 26.22 -10.31 13.88
N MET A 98 25.84 -9.07 14.21
CA MET A 98 26.51 -8.28 15.24
C MET A 98 25.79 -8.37 16.58
N THR A 99 24.47 -8.22 16.58
CA THR A 99 23.67 -8.21 17.82
C THR A 99 23.26 -9.59 18.26
N VAL A 100 23.35 -10.61 17.38
CA VAL A 100 22.89 -11.98 17.64
C VAL A 100 21.41 -11.99 18.08
N GLN A 101 20.64 -11.07 17.50
CA GLN A 101 19.19 -10.96 17.71
C GLN A 101 18.44 -11.25 16.43
N TRP A 102 17.22 -11.76 16.60
CA TRP A 102 16.31 -11.95 15.49
C TRP A 102 15.92 -10.59 14.89
N VAL A 103 16.14 -10.44 13.58
CA VAL A 103 15.88 -9.20 12.86
C VAL A 103 15.14 -9.43 11.54
N PRO A 104 14.14 -8.60 11.20
CA PRO A 104 13.52 -7.57 12.06
C PRO A 104 12.71 -8.21 13.22
N GLU A 105 12.02 -7.43 14.04
CA GLU A 105 11.28 -7.92 15.24
C GLU A 105 10.25 -9.04 14.95
N SER A 106 9.81 -9.18 13.70
CA SER A 106 8.90 -10.23 13.24
C SER A 106 9.47 -10.97 12.03
N PRO A 107 9.23 -12.28 11.89
CA PRO A 107 9.58 -13.04 10.69
C PRO A 107 8.85 -12.53 9.44
N ASP A 108 9.47 -12.75 8.28
CA ASP A 108 9.01 -12.29 6.97
C ASP A 108 8.21 -13.38 6.25
N PHE A 109 6.91 -13.14 6.06
CA PHE A 109 5.99 -14.02 5.33
C PHE A 109 5.71 -13.54 3.91
N SER A 110 6.50 -12.62 3.34
CA SER A 110 6.24 -12.06 2.01
C SER A 110 6.17 -13.10 0.88
N ASP A 111 6.74 -14.30 1.08
CA ASP A 111 6.67 -15.42 0.12
C ASP A 111 5.48 -16.36 0.37
N CYS A 112 4.73 -16.18 1.46
CA CYS A 112 3.59 -17.03 1.81
C CYS A 112 2.32 -16.55 1.11
N SER A 113 1.80 -17.33 0.16
CA SER A 113 0.61 -16.98 -0.63
C SER A 113 -0.37 -18.13 -0.81
N SER A 114 -1.63 -17.78 -0.95
CA SER A 114 -2.76 -18.68 -1.13
C SER A 114 -2.83 -19.24 -2.56
N GLN A 115 -3.38 -20.45 -2.71
CA GLN A 115 -3.44 -21.15 -3.99
C GLN A 115 -4.23 -20.41 -5.09
N TRP A 116 -5.18 -19.54 -4.72
CA TRP A 116 -5.98 -18.77 -5.68
C TRP A 116 -5.11 -17.80 -6.51
N VAL A 117 -3.96 -17.37 -5.98
CA VAL A 117 -3.04 -16.47 -6.67
C VAL A 117 -2.57 -17.09 -7.99
N GLU A 118 -2.17 -18.36 -7.94
CA GLU A 118 -1.69 -19.07 -9.12
C GLU A 118 -2.80 -19.31 -10.14
N ASN A 119 -4.04 -19.50 -9.68
CA ASN A 119 -5.20 -19.58 -10.58
C ASN A 119 -5.41 -18.28 -11.36
N ILE A 120 -5.36 -17.13 -10.70
CA ILE A 120 -5.49 -15.82 -11.37
C ILE A 120 -4.33 -15.60 -12.35
N LYS A 121 -3.08 -15.83 -11.92
CA LYS A 121 -1.90 -15.69 -12.80
C LYS A 121 -1.97 -16.60 -14.03
N TYR A 122 -2.43 -17.84 -13.86
CA TYR A 122 -2.62 -18.77 -14.97
C TYR A 122 -3.67 -18.27 -15.95
N ARG A 123 -4.81 -17.78 -15.46
CA ARG A 123 -5.87 -17.27 -16.34
C ARG A 123 -5.49 -15.97 -17.04
N MET A 124 -4.69 -15.12 -16.38
CA MET A 124 -4.04 -13.98 -17.04
C MET A 124 -3.18 -14.42 -18.22
N SER A 125 -2.33 -15.43 -18.06
CA SER A 125 -1.46 -15.92 -19.15
C SER A 125 -2.23 -16.57 -20.30
N ARG A 126 -3.45 -17.05 -20.04
CA ARG A 126 -4.39 -17.58 -21.03
C ARG A 126 -5.19 -16.49 -21.77
N GLY A 127 -5.08 -15.24 -21.36
CA GLY A 127 -5.74 -14.11 -22.01
C GLY A 127 -7.20 -13.90 -21.61
N ASP A 128 -7.62 -14.40 -20.44
CA ASP A 128 -8.96 -14.15 -19.90
C ASP A 128 -9.30 -12.64 -19.87
N PRO A 129 -10.59 -12.27 -19.91
CA PRO A 129 -10.98 -10.86 -19.91
C PRO A 129 -10.47 -10.10 -18.67
N ILE A 130 -9.70 -9.03 -18.89
CA ILE A 130 -9.06 -8.24 -17.82
C ILE A 130 -10.08 -7.72 -16.79
N THR A 131 -11.23 -7.22 -17.24
CA THR A 131 -12.30 -6.72 -16.36
C THR A 131 -12.89 -7.83 -15.49
N SER A 132 -12.98 -9.06 -16.01
CA SER A 132 -13.44 -10.23 -15.26
C SER A 132 -12.43 -10.61 -14.17
N LEU A 133 -11.15 -10.69 -14.52
CA LEU A 133 -10.07 -11.00 -13.56
C LEU A 133 -9.95 -9.93 -12.46
N ALA A 134 -10.08 -8.65 -12.80
CA ALA A 134 -10.05 -7.56 -11.83
C ALA A 134 -11.26 -7.60 -10.88
N ALA A 135 -12.45 -7.89 -11.40
CA ALA A 135 -13.66 -8.03 -10.59
C ALA A 135 -13.58 -9.25 -9.65
N GLU A 136 -13.06 -10.38 -10.14
CA GLU A 136 -12.83 -11.56 -9.33
C GLU A 136 -11.80 -11.31 -8.22
N LEU A 137 -10.70 -10.61 -8.54
CA LEU A 137 -9.72 -10.20 -7.54
C LEU A 137 -10.36 -9.30 -6.46
N ALA A 138 -11.27 -8.40 -6.84
CA ALA A 138 -12.03 -7.58 -5.89
C ALA A 138 -12.92 -8.43 -4.97
N VAL A 139 -13.54 -9.50 -5.47
CA VAL A 139 -14.33 -10.42 -4.64
C VAL A 139 -13.43 -11.24 -3.71
N ILE A 140 -12.33 -11.77 -4.21
CA ILE A 140 -11.38 -12.58 -3.42
C ILE A 140 -10.81 -11.76 -2.27
N THR A 141 -10.28 -10.57 -2.55
CA THR A 141 -9.66 -9.68 -1.54
C THR A 141 -10.64 -9.20 -0.48
N ARG A 142 -11.94 -9.18 -0.78
CA ARG A 142 -13.00 -8.86 0.19
C ARG A 142 -13.40 -10.05 1.06
N THR A 143 -13.38 -11.26 0.51
CA THR A 143 -14.06 -12.42 1.13
C THR A 143 -13.11 -13.47 1.73
N LYS A 144 -11.85 -13.48 1.32
CA LYS A 144 -10.85 -14.44 1.79
C LYS A 144 -9.98 -13.82 2.88
N ALA A 145 -9.57 -14.65 3.84
CA ALA A 145 -8.45 -14.33 4.70
C ALA A 145 -7.17 -14.36 3.84
N LEU A 146 -6.40 -13.27 3.89
CA LEU A 146 -5.20 -13.10 3.06
C LEU A 146 -3.95 -13.50 3.85
N MET A 147 -2.99 -14.08 3.15
CA MET A 147 -1.61 -14.19 3.63
C MET A 147 -0.81 -12.95 3.22
N ALA A 148 0.36 -12.73 3.82
CA ALA A 148 1.19 -11.57 3.49
C ALA A 148 1.56 -11.53 2.00
N GLY A 149 1.99 -12.66 1.42
CA GLY A 149 2.27 -12.77 -0.01
C GLY A 149 1.06 -12.56 -0.91
N ASP A 150 -0.17 -12.75 -0.41
CA ASP A 150 -1.39 -12.42 -1.19
C ASP A 150 -1.49 -10.91 -1.47
N ILE A 151 -1.02 -10.06 -0.56
CA ILE A 151 -0.97 -8.61 -0.78
C ILE A 151 0.01 -8.29 -1.92
N VAL A 152 1.22 -8.86 -1.86
CA VAL A 152 2.28 -8.65 -2.85
C VAL A 152 1.79 -9.06 -4.24
N HIS A 153 1.21 -10.26 -4.33
CA HIS A 153 0.69 -10.77 -5.60
C HIS A 153 -0.55 -10.02 -6.09
N SER A 154 -1.47 -9.64 -5.20
CA SER A 154 -2.63 -8.83 -5.60
C SER A 154 -2.21 -7.50 -6.21
N ALA A 155 -1.23 -6.82 -5.61
CA ALA A 155 -0.71 -5.56 -6.13
C ALA A 155 -0.01 -5.73 -7.49
N ASP A 156 0.78 -6.80 -7.68
CA ASP A 156 1.42 -7.11 -8.97
C ASP A 156 0.41 -7.50 -10.05
N ILE A 157 -0.57 -8.37 -9.73
CA ILE A 157 -1.66 -8.76 -10.62
C ILE A 157 -2.41 -7.52 -11.09
N LEU A 158 -2.83 -6.66 -10.16
CA LEU A 158 -3.58 -5.46 -10.47
C LEU A 158 -2.79 -4.52 -11.38
N HIS A 159 -1.50 -4.34 -11.10
CA HIS A 159 -0.60 -3.53 -11.93
C HIS A 159 -0.49 -4.07 -13.36
N ARG A 160 -0.33 -5.39 -13.53
CA ARG A 160 -0.26 -6.03 -14.85
C ARG A 160 -1.57 -5.89 -15.61
N LEU A 161 -2.70 -6.14 -14.97
CA LEU A 161 -4.04 -6.00 -15.57
C LEU A 161 -4.28 -4.58 -16.08
N VAL A 162 -3.94 -3.56 -15.29
CA VAL A 162 -4.08 -2.15 -15.69
C VAL A 162 -3.13 -1.79 -16.83
N THR A 163 -1.88 -2.26 -16.77
CA THR A 163 -0.89 -2.02 -17.83
C THR A 163 -1.36 -2.62 -19.15
N GLU A 164 -1.80 -3.87 -19.14
CA GLU A 164 -2.28 -4.57 -20.32
C GLU A 164 -3.58 -3.93 -20.87
N MET A 165 -4.50 -3.50 -20.02
CA MET A 165 -5.70 -2.77 -20.46
C MET A 165 -5.33 -1.50 -21.21
N GLY A 166 -4.30 -0.79 -20.75
CA GLY A 166 -3.78 0.39 -21.43
C GLY A 166 -3.33 0.11 -22.86
N GLU A 167 -2.72 -1.05 -23.11
CA GLU A 167 -2.32 -1.44 -24.47
C GLU A 167 -3.51 -1.91 -25.31
N ARG A 168 -4.41 -2.72 -24.74
CA ARG A 168 -5.61 -3.21 -25.45
C ARG A 168 -6.54 -2.07 -25.86
N THR A 169 -6.75 -1.08 -24.99
CA THR A 169 -7.67 0.05 -25.24
C THR A 169 -7.16 1.04 -26.27
N ARG A 170 -5.85 1.10 -26.56
CA ARG A 170 -5.30 1.97 -27.62
C ARG A 170 -5.86 1.65 -29.00
N VAL A 171 -6.10 0.37 -29.26
CA VAL A 171 -6.56 -0.15 -30.57
C VAL A 171 -8.06 -0.46 -30.59
N MET A 172 -8.82 -0.11 -29.55
CA MET A 172 -10.26 -0.35 -29.50
C MET A 172 -11.04 0.72 -30.27
N ASP A 173 -11.64 0.40 -31.41
CA ASP A 173 -12.30 1.40 -32.25
C ASP A 173 -13.57 2.01 -31.63
N ASP A 174 -14.36 1.24 -30.88
CA ASP A 174 -15.60 1.72 -30.23
C ASP A 174 -15.28 2.57 -28.98
N PRO A 175 -15.51 3.90 -29.01
CA PRO A 175 -15.23 4.77 -27.88
C PRO A 175 -16.13 4.49 -26.68
N GLN A 176 -17.39 4.10 -26.89
CA GLN A 176 -18.33 3.80 -25.81
C GLN A 176 -17.97 2.50 -25.12
N GLN A 177 -17.56 1.48 -25.88
CA GLN A 177 -17.04 0.25 -25.30
C GLN A 177 -15.74 0.53 -24.53
N ARG A 178 -14.82 1.33 -25.09
CA ARG A 178 -13.57 1.73 -24.44
C ARG A 178 -13.83 2.42 -23.09
N GLN A 179 -14.75 3.38 -23.03
CA GLN A 179 -15.14 4.07 -21.80
C GLN A 179 -15.73 3.11 -20.77
N ARG A 180 -16.64 2.22 -21.18
CA ARG A 180 -17.27 1.23 -20.28
C ARG A 180 -16.26 0.27 -19.64
N VAL A 181 -15.33 -0.28 -20.42
CA VAL A 181 -14.35 -1.23 -19.89
C VAL A 181 -13.33 -0.54 -18.97
N LEU A 182 -12.95 0.71 -19.26
CA LEU A 182 -12.06 1.50 -18.43
C LEU A 182 -12.72 1.91 -17.10
N LEU A 183 -14.01 2.24 -17.12
CA LEU A 183 -14.78 2.51 -15.91
C LEU A 183 -14.86 1.26 -15.02
N ALA A 184 -15.25 0.11 -15.59
CA ALA A 184 -15.34 -1.15 -14.84
C ALA A 184 -13.98 -1.59 -14.25
N LEU A 185 -12.89 -1.35 -14.99
CA LEU A 185 -11.54 -1.60 -14.49
C LEU A 185 -11.20 -0.66 -13.33
N LEU A 186 -11.44 0.65 -13.45
CA LEU A 186 -11.18 1.61 -12.38
C LEU A 186 -11.93 1.23 -11.10
N GLU A 187 -13.23 0.90 -11.20
CA GLU A 187 -14.02 0.48 -10.04
C GLU A 187 -13.45 -0.78 -9.35
N SER A 188 -13.03 -1.77 -10.14
CA SER A 188 -12.39 -2.98 -9.63
C SER A 188 -11.05 -2.69 -8.96
N VAL A 189 -10.24 -1.79 -9.54
CA VAL A 189 -8.96 -1.35 -9.00
C VAL A 189 -9.13 -0.64 -7.66
N LEU A 190 -10.12 0.25 -7.55
CA LEU A 190 -10.44 0.93 -6.30
C LEU A 190 -10.95 -0.06 -5.24
N ALA A 191 -11.79 -1.01 -5.63
CA ALA A 191 -12.31 -2.04 -4.73
C ALA A 191 -11.19 -2.92 -4.17
N VAL A 192 -10.31 -3.47 -5.03
CA VAL A 192 -9.14 -4.26 -4.59
C VAL A 192 -8.26 -3.44 -3.65
N SER A 193 -7.93 -2.20 -4.04
CA SER A 193 -7.06 -1.33 -3.24
C SER A 193 -7.69 -1.02 -1.88
N SER A 194 -9.00 -0.77 -1.82
CA SER A 194 -9.70 -0.55 -0.56
C SER A 194 -9.77 -1.80 0.30
N ASN A 195 -10.08 -2.96 -0.27
CA ASN A 195 -10.13 -4.22 0.49
C ASN A 195 -8.78 -4.56 1.12
N LEU A 196 -7.68 -4.38 0.37
CA LEU A 196 -6.34 -4.63 0.89
C LEU A 196 -5.97 -3.65 2.00
N LEU A 197 -6.51 -2.44 1.98
CA LEU A 197 -6.27 -1.43 3.02
C LEU A 197 -7.19 -1.58 4.24
N ASP A 198 -8.12 -2.55 4.26
CA ASP A 198 -9.08 -2.78 5.35
C ASP A 198 -8.37 -3.08 6.69
N ASP A 199 -9.02 -2.74 7.81
CA ASP A 199 -8.47 -2.98 9.14
C ASP A 199 -8.28 -4.48 9.39
N SER A 200 -9.13 -5.32 8.81
CA SER A 200 -9.00 -6.78 8.88
C SER A 200 -7.72 -7.29 8.22
N GLN A 201 -7.10 -6.52 7.31
CA GLN A 201 -5.90 -6.90 6.57
C GLN A 201 -4.61 -6.33 7.16
N ARG A 202 -4.65 -5.65 8.32
CA ARG A 202 -3.45 -5.11 8.99
C ARG A 202 -2.40 -6.18 9.28
N LEU A 203 -2.84 -7.37 9.69
CA LEU A 203 -1.95 -8.44 10.10
C LEU A 203 -1.10 -8.96 8.91
N PRO A 204 -1.68 -9.32 7.75
CA PRO A 204 -0.91 -9.64 6.54
C PRO A 204 0.06 -8.54 6.09
N TRP A 205 -0.31 -7.25 6.21
CA TRP A 205 0.63 -6.15 5.90
C TRP A 205 1.81 -6.13 6.87
N HIS A 206 1.57 -6.31 8.17
CA HIS A 206 2.65 -6.35 9.18
C HIS A 206 3.60 -7.53 8.98
N ASP A 207 3.11 -8.64 8.42
CA ASP A 207 3.90 -9.82 8.09
C ASP A 207 4.79 -9.66 6.85
N LEU A 208 4.63 -8.57 6.11
CA LEU A 208 5.56 -8.17 5.06
C LEU A 208 6.75 -7.43 5.65
N ASN A 209 7.93 -7.69 5.08
CA ASN A 209 9.07 -6.81 5.32
C ASN A 209 8.80 -5.40 4.75
N ARG A 210 9.53 -4.39 5.25
CA ARG A 210 9.30 -2.97 4.89
C ARG A 210 9.41 -2.70 3.39
N GLU A 211 10.36 -3.32 2.71
CA GLU A 211 10.51 -3.19 1.25
C GLU A 211 9.25 -3.65 0.52
N GLN A 212 8.69 -4.81 0.91
CA GLN A 212 7.49 -5.34 0.28
C GLN A 212 6.23 -4.55 0.64
N GLN A 213 6.13 -3.99 1.86
CA GLN A 213 5.06 -3.05 2.20
C GLN A 213 5.08 -1.85 1.25
N GLN A 214 6.23 -1.18 1.13
CA GLN A 214 6.39 0.01 0.30
C GLN A 214 6.18 -0.30 -1.19
N LYS A 215 6.75 -1.41 -1.68
CA LYS A 215 6.62 -1.85 -3.07
C LYS A 215 5.16 -2.14 -3.43
N SER A 216 4.44 -2.85 -2.56
CA SER A 216 3.03 -3.20 -2.76
C SER A 216 2.15 -1.95 -2.69
N ALA A 217 2.35 -1.09 -1.68
CA ALA A 217 1.63 0.18 -1.56
C ALA A 217 1.86 1.09 -2.79
N SER A 218 3.09 1.18 -3.27
CA SER A 218 3.45 1.93 -4.48
C SER A 218 2.81 1.36 -5.74
N ALA A 219 2.75 0.02 -5.88
CA ALA A 219 2.11 -0.63 -7.02
C ALA A 219 0.59 -0.40 -7.02
N LEU A 220 -0.06 -0.40 -5.86
CA LEU A 220 -1.48 -0.04 -5.73
C LEU A 220 -1.73 1.40 -6.18
N LEU A 221 -0.91 2.36 -5.74
CA LEU A 221 -1.01 3.77 -6.18
C LEU A 221 -0.93 3.88 -7.70
N ARG A 222 0.13 3.33 -8.30
CA ARG A 222 0.31 3.41 -9.76
C ARG A 222 -0.83 2.78 -10.54
N SER A 223 -1.41 1.68 -10.03
CA SER A 223 -2.55 1.02 -10.67
C SER A 223 -3.79 1.91 -10.65
N GLN A 224 -4.04 2.62 -9.56
CA GLN A 224 -5.13 3.58 -9.42
C GLN A 224 -4.90 4.82 -10.29
N GLU A 225 -3.69 5.37 -10.29
CA GLU A 225 -3.30 6.52 -11.11
C GLU A 225 -3.47 6.22 -12.59
N LYS A 226 -2.93 5.07 -13.04
CA LYS A 226 -2.97 4.66 -14.43
C LYS A 226 -4.39 4.34 -14.89
N SER A 227 -5.20 3.64 -14.10
CA SER A 227 -6.59 3.33 -14.47
C SER A 227 -7.47 4.59 -14.54
N GLY A 228 -7.34 5.50 -13.57
CA GLY A 228 -8.04 6.79 -13.60
C GLY A 228 -7.62 7.65 -14.78
N TRP A 229 -6.32 7.68 -15.11
CA TRP A 229 -5.81 8.43 -16.26
C TRP A 229 -6.27 7.85 -17.59
N LEU A 230 -6.27 6.52 -17.77
CA LEU A 230 -6.80 5.88 -18.98
C LEU A 230 -8.27 6.26 -19.21
N LEU A 231 -9.09 6.27 -18.15
CA LEU A 231 -10.48 6.70 -18.24
C LEU A 231 -10.59 8.17 -18.64
N ALA A 232 -9.78 9.05 -18.06
CA ALA A 232 -9.75 10.47 -18.43
C ALA A 232 -9.35 10.68 -19.91
N GLU A 233 -8.34 9.94 -20.39
CA GLU A 233 -7.87 9.98 -21.78
C GLU A 233 -8.94 9.54 -22.78
N SER A 234 -9.84 8.64 -22.38
CA SER A 234 -10.93 8.15 -23.24
C SER A 234 -12.07 9.14 -23.48
N HIS A 235 -12.05 10.31 -22.81
CA HIS A 235 -13.05 11.36 -22.97
C HIS A 235 -12.47 12.59 -23.68
N HIS A 236 -13.25 13.14 -24.61
CA HIS A 236 -12.90 14.31 -25.44
C HIS A 236 -13.89 15.48 -25.28
N SER A 237 -14.84 15.35 -24.36
CA SER A 237 -15.80 16.38 -23.97
C SER A 237 -15.96 16.34 -22.44
N ARG A 238 -16.75 17.28 -21.90
CA ARG A 238 -17.00 17.36 -20.47
C ARG A 238 -17.39 16.01 -19.87
N TYR A 239 -16.66 15.56 -18.87
CA TYR A 239 -16.93 14.33 -18.13
C TYR A 239 -16.56 14.52 -16.66
N SER A 240 -17.38 13.97 -15.76
CA SER A 240 -17.06 13.93 -14.33
C SER A 240 -17.49 12.60 -13.75
N LEU A 241 -16.55 11.92 -13.12
CA LEU A 241 -16.78 10.72 -12.35
C LEU A 241 -16.26 10.93 -10.94
N ARG A 242 -17.00 10.35 -10.00
CA ARG A 242 -16.54 10.19 -8.64
C ARG A 242 -16.87 8.78 -8.17
N SER A 243 -15.86 8.02 -7.79
CA SER A 243 -15.99 6.63 -7.34
C SER A 243 -15.29 6.45 -6.01
N GLY A 244 -16.06 6.03 -4.99
CA GLY A 244 -15.59 5.91 -3.62
C GLY A 244 -15.70 4.49 -3.10
N GLN A 245 -14.67 4.08 -2.37
CA GLN A 245 -14.59 2.87 -1.56
C GLN A 245 -14.21 3.28 -0.12
N PRO A 246 -14.40 2.43 0.90
CA PRO A 246 -14.15 2.80 2.31
C PRO A 246 -12.77 3.41 2.60
N HIS A 247 -11.72 3.05 1.86
CA HIS A 247 -10.35 3.54 2.10
C HIS A 247 -9.73 4.32 0.94
N VAL A 248 -10.46 4.48 -0.17
CA VAL A 248 -9.97 5.11 -1.39
C VAL A 248 -11.09 5.88 -2.08
N LEU A 249 -10.81 7.11 -2.51
CA LEU A 249 -11.68 7.89 -3.38
C LEU A 249 -10.93 8.26 -4.67
N ALA A 250 -11.55 8.04 -5.82
CA ALA A 250 -11.10 8.59 -7.09
C ALA A 250 -12.10 9.62 -7.62
N ALA A 251 -11.59 10.70 -8.19
CA ALA A 251 -12.36 11.63 -8.99
C ALA A 251 -11.66 11.85 -10.34
N VAL A 252 -12.42 11.79 -11.43
CA VAL A 252 -11.93 12.01 -12.79
C VAL A 252 -12.74 13.16 -13.38
N HIS A 253 -12.05 14.21 -13.80
CA HIS A 253 -12.64 15.40 -14.38
C HIS A 253 -12.02 15.67 -15.75
N VAL A 254 -12.87 15.82 -16.75
CA VAL A 254 -12.50 16.32 -18.07
C VAL A 254 -13.30 17.59 -18.29
N VAL A 255 -12.59 18.70 -18.44
CA VAL A 255 -13.17 20.04 -18.58
C VAL A 255 -12.80 20.60 -19.95
N GLU A 256 -13.71 21.32 -20.57
CA GLU A 256 -13.48 21.93 -21.88
C GLU A 256 -12.69 23.23 -21.71
N SER A 257 -11.73 23.46 -22.60
CA SER A 257 -10.80 24.59 -22.46
C SER A 257 -11.45 25.97 -22.58
N TRP A 258 -12.63 26.04 -23.22
CA TRP A 258 -13.38 27.28 -23.42
C TRP A 258 -14.25 27.68 -22.22
N ASP A 259 -14.53 26.75 -21.29
CA ASP A 259 -15.35 26.96 -20.09
C ASP A 259 -14.61 26.47 -18.83
N ILE A 260 -13.34 26.86 -18.72
CA ILE A 260 -12.47 26.40 -17.65
C ILE A 260 -12.58 27.30 -16.43
N SER A 261 -12.80 26.68 -15.27
CA SER A 261 -12.89 27.35 -13.96
C SER A 261 -12.00 26.64 -12.95
N ASP A 262 -11.79 27.28 -11.80
CA ASP A 262 -11.05 26.67 -10.70
C ASP A 262 -11.74 25.39 -10.24
N VAL A 263 -10.98 24.31 -10.08
CA VAL A 263 -11.49 23.02 -9.63
C VAL A 263 -11.10 22.80 -8.18
N VAL A 264 -12.10 22.64 -7.31
CA VAL A 264 -11.93 22.30 -5.89
C VAL A 264 -12.31 20.84 -5.68
N LEU A 265 -11.39 20.07 -5.12
CA LEU A 265 -11.56 18.65 -4.86
C LEU A 265 -11.18 18.27 -3.43
N PRO A 266 -11.83 17.24 -2.85
CA PRO A 266 -13.12 16.72 -3.27
C PRO A 266 -14.23 17.72 -2.91
N PRO A 267 -15.28 17.90 -3.74
CA PRO A 267 -16.46 18.65 -3.32
C PRO A 267 -17.10 18.00 -2.07
N PRO A 268 -17.77 18.77 -1.20
CA PRO A 268 -18.42 18.23 -0.01
C PRO A 268 -19.40 17.11 -0.41
N LEU A 269 -19.25 15.93 0.17
CA LEU A 269 -20.22 14.86 -0.01
C LEU A 269 -21.46 15.13 0.82
N ASP A 270 -22.62 14.88 0.21
CA ASP A 270 -23.90 14.73 0.90
C ASP A 270 -24.09 13.33 1.54
N THR A 271 -23.06 12.47 1.47
CA THR A 271 -23.09 11.14 2.10
C THR A 271 -22.28 11.16 3.38
N THR A 272 -22.90 10.63 4.43
CA THR A 272 -22.45 10.60 5.83
C THR A 272 -21.12 9.87 6.09
N TRP A 273 -20.49 9.27 5.07
CA TRP A 273 -19.51 8.21 5.28
C TRP A 273 -18.05 8.61 5.10
N TRP A 274 -17.73 9.87 4.78
CA TRP A 274 -16.35 10.37 4.90
C TRP A 274 -16.27 11.90 4.77
N ARG A 275 -16.00 12.63 5.87
CA ARG A 275 -15.60 14.04 5.77
C ARG A 275 -14.12 14.10 5.37
N VAL A 276 -13.85 14.24 4.07
CA VAL A 276 -12.53 14.72 3.62
C VAL A 276 -12.50 16.22 3.91
N ASP A 277 -11.84 16.60 5.00
CA ASP A 277 -11.57 18.01 5.27
C ASP A 277 -10.36 18.52 4.46
N ASP A 278 -9.60 17.60 3.85
CA ASP A 278 -8.53 17.93 2.93
C ASP A 278 -9.08 18.57 1.66
N ARG A 279 -8.38 19.56 1.12
CA ARG A 279 -8.80 20.30 -0.07
C ARG A 279 -7.66 20.43 -1.07
N LEU A 280 -7.98 20.22 -2.33
CA LEU A 280 -7.14 20.47 -3.48
C LEU A 280 -7.81 21.55 -4.33
N LEU A 281 -7.17 22.69 -4.50
CA LEU A 281 -7.58 23.73 -5.43
C LEU A 281 -6.62 23.72 -6.63
N VAL A 282 -7.17 23.41 -7.80
CA VAL A 282 -6.47 23.49 -9.07
C VAL A 282 -6.94 24.74 -9.83
N PRO A 283 -6.10 25.78 -9.96
CA PRO A 283 -6.50 27.02 -10.61
C PRO A 283 -6.79 26.83 -12.10
N ALA A 284 -7.75 27.57 -12.65
CA ALA A 284 -8.07 27.60 -14.07
C ALA A 284 -6.84 27.80 -14.98
N PRO A 285 -5.89 28.73 -14.69
CA PRO A 285 -4.68 28.86 -15.50
C PRO A 285 -3.79 27.60 -15.51
N ALA A 286 -3.75 26.83 -14.41
CA ALA A 286 -2.99 25.60 -14.33
C ALA A 286 -3.65 24.49 -15.18
N LEU A 287 -4.98 24.39 -15.14
CA LEU A 287 -5.74 23.47 -16.00
C LEU A 287 -5.65 23.84 -17.48
N LEU A 288 -5.67 25.13 -17.80
CA LEU A 288 -5.58 25.60 -19.18
C LEU A 288 -4.21 25.29 -19.77
N ALA A 289 -3.14 25.40 -18.98
CA ALA A 289 -1.78 25.06 -19.40
C ALA A 289 -1.60 23.57 -19.75
N THR A 290 -2.48 22.70 -19.25
CA THR A 290 -2.44 21.25 -19.51
C THR A 290 -3.50 20.80 -20.53
N ALA A 291 -4.25 21.74 -21.11
CA ALA A 291 -5.28 21.43 -22.09
C ALA A 291 -4.68 20.85 -23.38
N LYS A 292 -5.28 19.75 -23.85
CA LYS A 292 -4.92 19.08 -25.11
C LYS A 292 -6.19 18.66 -25.82
N GLN A 293 -6.25 18.91 -27.13
CA GLN A 293 -7.42 18.61 -27.96
C GLN A 293 -8.71 19.26 -27.42
N GLY A 294 -8.62 20.51 -26.97
CA GLY A 294 -9.79 21.26 -26.48
C GLY A 294 -10.29 20.89 -25.07
N VAL A 295 -9.61 19.97 -24.37
CA VAL A 295 -9.98 19.57 -23.00
C VAL A 295 -8.78 19.51 -22.06
N SER A 296 -8.98 19.81 -20.78
CA SER A 296 -8.05 19.52 -19.69
C SER A 296 -8.55 18.35 -18.87
N ARG A 297 -7.62 17.53 -18.37
CA ARG A 297 -7.92 16.29 -17.63
C ARG A 297 -7.31 16.37 -16.25
N LEU A 298 -8.08 15.98 -15.25
CA LEU A 298 -7.65 15.94 -13.86
C LEU A 298 -8.12 14.64 -13.23
N VAL A 299 -7.18 13.89 -12.67
CA VAL A 299 -7.47 12.70 -11.85
C VAL A 299 -7.01 12.99 -10.43
N LEU A 300 -7.87 12.73 -9.46
CA LEU A 300 -7.60 12.84 -8.04
C LEU A 300 -7.76 11.47 -7.40
N LEU A 301 -6.81 11.11 -6.55
CA LEU A 301 -6.89 9.96 -5.66
C LEU A 301 -6.72 10.44 -4.22
N VAL A 302 -7.59 9.99 -3.32
CA VAL A 302 -7.50 10.27 -1.88
C VAL A 302 -7.49 8.96 -1.13
N HIS A 303 -6.48 8.75 -0.30
CA HIS A 303 -6.27 7.53 0.44
C HIS A 303 -6.31 7.73 1.95
N HIS A 304 -6.90 6.76 2.61
CA HIS A 304 -6.74 6.56 4.04
C HIS A 304 -5.66 5.51 4.32
N ARG A 305 -4.84 5.72 5.38
CA ARG A 305 -3.85 4.76 5.93
C ARG A 305 -2.67 4.36 5.07
N LEU A 306 -2.66 4.70 3.78
CA LEU A 306 -1.55 4.36 2.92
C LEU A 306 -0.22 4.98 3.39
N GLY A 307 -0.27 6.11 4.11
CA GLY A 307 0.92 6.77 4.68
C GLY A 307 1.78 5.86 5.57
N ASP A 308 1.15 4.99 6.38
CA ASP A 308 1.87 4.09 7.30
C ASP A 308 2.70 3.04 6.53
N LEU A 309 2.25 2.67 5.33
CA LEU A 309 2.86 1.65 4.48
C LEU A 309 3.95 2.21 3.57
N LEU A 310 3.84 3.49 3.18
CA LEU A 310 4.87 4.17 2.37
C LEU A 310 6.13 4.48 3.18
N GLY A 311 6.01 4.56 4.50
CA GLY A 311 7.12 4.85 5.39
C GLY A 311 7.64 6.29 5.28
N SER A 312 8.55 6.65 6.18
CA SER A 312 9.29 7.91 6.15
C SER A 312 10.77 7.58 5.89
N GLU A 313 11.11 7.12 4.68
CA GLU A 313 12.52 6.92 4.35
C GLU A 313 13.20 8.27 4.13
N VAL A 314 14.17 8.55 5.00
CA VAL A 314 15.08 9.68 4.84
C VAL A 314 16.44 9.11 4.48
N HIS A 315 16.80 9.17 3.20
CA HIS A 315 18.22 9.15 2.82
C HIS A 315 18.81 10.53 3.16
N THR A 316 19.06 10.78 4.44
CA THR A 316 19.86 11.94 4.85
C THR A 316 21.32 11.58 4.60
N THR A 317 21.95 12.29 3.66
CA THR A 317 23.40 12.34 3.51
C THR A 317 24.09 13.10 4.66
N GLU A 318 23.33 13.61 5.63
CA GLU A 318 23.85 14.25 6.83
C GLU A 318 23.55 13.42 8.09
N PRO A 319 24.55 13.12 8.93
CA PRO A 319 24.35 12.46 10.20
C PRO A 319 23.64 13.43 11.15
N THR A 320 22.31 13.38 11.18
CA THR A 320 21.53 14.14 12.17
C THR A 320 21.66 13.44 13.52
N THR A 321 22.28 14.13 14.48
CA THR A 321 22.58 13.69 15.86
C THR A 321 21.34 13.63 16.77
N THR A 322 20.14 13.54 16.21
CA THR A 322 18.88 13.54 16.96
C THR A 322 18.02 12.35 16.57
N ASN A 323 17.69 11.48 17.54
CA ASN A 323 16.68 10.43 17.43
C ASN A 323 15.27 11.05 17.23
N ALA A 324 15.02 11.64 16.06
CA ALA A 324 13.74 12.22 15.70
C ALA A 324 12.98 11.26 14.79
N SER A 325 11.88 10.68 15.30
CA SER A 325 10.94 9.93 14.46
C SER A 325 10.12 10.90 13.61
N ARG A 326 10.00 10.60 12.31
CA ARG A 326 9.15 11.34 11.37
C ARG A 326 8.02 10.43 10.90
N VAL A 327 6.80 10.95 10.90
CA VAL A 327 5.58 10.21 10.53
C VAL A 327 4.76 11.02 9.55
N ILE A 328 3.98 10.33 8.70
CA ILE A 328 3.01 10.97 7.80
C ILE A 328 1.73 11.21 8.60
N ASN A 329 1.52 12.45 9.05
CA ASN A 329 0.35 12.86 9.84
C ASN A 329 -0.77 13.46 8.98
N SER A 330 -0.91 12.99 7.74
CA SER A 330 -1.94 13.43 6.79
C SER A 330 -2.46 12.25 6.00
N ARG A 331 -3.58 12.46 5.29
CA ARG A 331 -3.95 11.57 4.19
C ARG A 331 -2.95 11.67 3.06
N VAL A 332 -2.96 10.66 2.18
CA VAL A 332 -2.19 10.69 0.93
C VAL A 332 -3.14 11.10 -0.18
N ILE A 333 -2.83 12.20 -0.87
CA ILE A 333 -3.57 12.69 -2.03
C ILE A 333 -2.66 12.64 -3.25
N GLY A 334 -3.12 12.00 -4.32
CA GLY A 334 -2.51 12.04 -5.64
C GLY A 334 -3.34 12.92 -6.58
N ALA A 335 -2.69 13.75 -7.38
CA ALA A 335 -3.32 14.60 -8.39
C ALA A 335 -2.55 14.53 -9.71
N LEU A 336 -3.23 14.22 -10.80
CA LEU A 336 -2.64 14.05 -12.13
C LEU A 336 -3.31 14.99 -13.13
N LEU A 337 -2.51 15.89 -13.73
CA LEU A 337 -2.96 16.83 -14.77
C LEU A 337 -2.43 16.48 -16.17
N GLU A 338 -1.28 15.81 -16.26
CA GLU A 338 -0.70 15.34 -17.54
C GLU A 338 -0.08 13.94 -17.37
N GLY A 339 -0.87 12.99 -16.87
CA GLY A 339 -0.41 11.65 -16.54
C GLY A 339 0.75 11.69 -15.55
N HIS A 340 1.87 11.04 -15.88
CA HIS A 340 3.04 10.91 -15.00
C HIS A 340 4.17 11.91 -15.32
N ARG A 341 3.87 13.05 -15.96
CA ARG A 341 4.87 14.07 -16.31
C ARG A 341 5.00 15.13 -15.20
N VAL A 342 6.22 15.61 -14.99
CA VAL A 342 6.48 16.76 -14.11
C VAL A 342 6.14 18.04 -14.86
N LEU A 343 5.31 18.90 -14.27
CA LEU A 343 4.78 20.09 -14.92
C LEU A 343 5.25 21.37 -14.24
N SER A 344 5.70 22.33 -15.05
CA SER A 344 5.85 23.72 -14.63
C SER A 344 4.53 24.42 -14.86
N LEU A 345 3.76 24.62 -13.79
CA LEU A 345 2.44 25.25 -13.86
C LEU A 345 2.56 26.78 -13.70
N PRO A 346 1.78 27.58 -14.45
CA PRO A 346 1.78 29.04 -14.34
C PRO A 346 1.21 29.54 -13.01
N ARG A 347 0.36 28.74 -12.36
CA ARG A 347 -0.09 28.95 -10.98
C ARG A 347 0.04 27.65 -10.19
N PRO A 348 0.45 27.73 -8.91
CA PRO A 348 0.60 26.54 -8.08
C PRO A 348 -0.77 25.93 -7.74
N ILE A 349 -0.79 24.60 -7.64
CA ILE A 349 -1.90 23.85 -7.04
C ILE A 349 -1.83 24.03 -5.53
N THR A 350 -2.95 24.35 -4.89
CA THR A 350 -3.01 24.50 -3.43
C THR A 350 -3.57 23.22 -2.82
N VAL A 351 -2.81 22.59 -1.93
CA VAL A 351 -3.24 21.42 -1.16
C VAL A 351 -3.34 21.80 0.31
N THR A 352 -4.48 21.53 0.93
CA THR A 352 -4.73 21.72 2.36
C THR A 352 -5.01 20.36 2.97
N PHE A 353 -4.27 20.00 4.02
CA PHE A 353 -4.45 18.75 4.75
C PHE A 353 -4.92 19.04 6.17
N LYS A 354 -5.83 18.21 6.67
CA LYS A 354 -6.12 18.11 8.09
C LYS A 354 -5.17 17.10 8.72
N HIS A 355 -4.55 17.48 9.83
CA HIS A 355 -3.72 16.54 10.61
C HIS A 355 -4.58 15.37 11.11
N LEU A 356 -4.07 14.15 11.00
CA LEU A 356 -4.76 12.94 11.48
C LEU A 356 -4.79 12.90 13.01
N GLN A 357 -3.73 13.38 13.64
CA GLN A 357 -3.57 13.53 15.08
C GLN A 357 -3.14 14.97 15.38
N VAL A 358 -3.84 15.61 16.31
CA VAL A 358 -3.44 16.90 16.89
C VAL A 358 -2.93 16.58 18.29
N SER A 359 -1.62 16.63 18.48
CA SER A 359 -0.95 16.39 19.76
C SER A 359 -1.05 17.60 20.67
#